data_AF-A0A418ELS5-F1
#
_entry.id   AF-A0A418ELS5-F1
#
_cell.length_a   1.000
_cell.length_b   1.000
_cell.length_c   1.000
_cell.angle_alpha   90.00
_cell.angle_beta   90.00
_cell.angle_gamma   90.00
#
_symmetry.space_group_name_H-M   'P 1'
#
loop_
_entity.id
_entity.type
_entity.pdbx_description
1 polymer ?
#
loop_
_entity_poly.entity_id
_entity_poly.type
_entity_poly.pdbx_seq_one_letter_code
_entity_poly.pdbx_strand_id
1 'polypeptide(L)'
;MKAIFALLVAAVATSSALAACSETQIRAWTQSCDSLSTDQQKCDSRTCHRALHWLTDPEIRDCYVSLGLGPASDLNKYITLDEFCHASDVHALELEFAALVNGTSD
;
A
#
# COMPACT_ATOMS: atom_id res chain seq x y z
N MET A 1 41.07 6.85 -39.05
CA MET A 1 40.41 5.85 -38.17
C MET A 1 39.25 6.55 -37.48
N LYS A 2 38.08 5.90 -37.44
CA LYS A 2 36.77 6.46 -37.02
C LYS A 2 36.70 6.66 -35.50
N ALA A 3 35.90 7.66 -35.13
CA ALA A 3 35.69 8.25 -33.81
C ALA A 3 35.31 7.27 -32.68
N ILE A 4 35.60 7.68 -31.44
CA ILE A 4 34.91 7.15 -30.26
C ILE A 4 34.37 8.35 -29.48
N PHE A 5 33.09 8.64 -29.70
CA PHE A 5 32.26 9.47 -28.83
C PHE A 5 31.95 8.65 -27.57
N ALA A 6 32.49 9.04 -26.43
CA ALA A 6 32.03 8.53 -25.14
C ALA A 6 30.83 9.37 -24.69
N LEU A 7 29.62 8.92 -25.01
CA LEU A 7 28.39 9.42 -24.41
C LEU A 7 28.29 8.87 -22.99
N LEU A 8 28.63 9.71 -22.00
CA LEU A 8 28.25 9.50 -20.61
C LEU A 8 26.75 9.75 -20.49
N VAL A 9 25.95 8.71 -20.62
CA VAL A 9 24.53 8.75 -20.21
C VAL A 9 24.51 8.61 -18.69
N ALA A 10 24.48 9.74 -17.99
CA ALA A 10 24.08 9.75 -16.60
C ALA A 10 22.59 9.37 -16.56
N ALA A 11 22.29 8.11 -16.24
CA ALA A 11 20.95 7.69 -15.92
C ALA A 11 20.53 8.42 -14.64
N VAL A 12 19.84 9.55 -14.77
CA VAL A 12 19.10 10.12 -13.66
C VAL A 12 17.94 9.17 -13.42
N ALA A 13 18.11 8.24 -12.49
CA ALA A 13 16.99 7.54 -11.89
C ALA A 13 16.23 8.59 -11.06
N THR A 14 15.44 9.44 -11.72
CA THR A 14 14.37 10.19 -11.05
C THR A 14 13.40 9.17 -10.52
N SER A 15 13.69 8.73 -9.30
CA SER A 15 12.91 7.73 -8.58
C SER A 15 11.54 8.34 -8.32
N SER A 16 10.50 7.69 -8.82
CA SER A 16 9.09 7.97 -8.53
C SER A 16 8.82 8.12 -7.02
N ALA A 17 9.72 7.58 -6.19
CA ALA A 17 9.77 7.66 -4.74
C ALA A 17 9.71 9.09 -4.15
N LEU A 18 10.24 10.09 -4.85
CA LEU A 18 10.21 11.48 -4.34
C LEU A 18 8.81 12.10 -4.36
N ALA A 19 7.84 11.51 -5.08
CA ALA A 19 6.44 11.94 -5.08
C ALA A 19 5.56 11.18 -4.07
N ALA A 20 6.06 10.09 -3.48
CA ALA A 20 5.31 9.25 -2.55
C ALA A 20 5.37 9.76 -1.10
N CYS A 21 6.48 10.40 -0.71
CA CYS A 21 6.69 10.89 0.65
C CYS A 21 6.13 12.30 0.87
N SER A 22 4.81 12.42 1.03
CA SER A 22 4.15 13.68 1.39
C SER A 22 3.55 13.60 2.80
N GLU A 23 4.14 14.31 3.77
CA GLU A 23 3.64 14.36 5.15
C GLU A 23 2.16 14.79 5.18
N THR A 24 1.81 15.84 4.45
CA THR A 24 0.44 16.35 4.35
C THR A 24 -0.52 15.27 3.85
N GLN A 25 -0.10 14.49 2.85
CA GLN A 25 -0.93 13.42 2.30
C GLN A 25 -1.07 12.26 3.28
N ILE A 26 0.01 11.84 3.95
CA ILE A 26 -0.06 10.79 4.97
C ILE A 26 -1.05 11.18 6.07
N ARG A 27 -0.93 12.41 6.60
CA ARG A 27 -1.84 12.91 7.65
C ARG A 27 -3.30 12.98 7.18
N ALA A 28 -3.53 13.43 5.95
CA ALA A 28 -4.87 13.48 5.38
C ALA A 28 -5.48 12.07 5.24
N TRP A 29 -4.68 11.10 4.80
CA TRP A 29 -5.12 9.71 4.68
C TRP A 29 -5.41 9.06 6.02
N THR A 30 -4.51 9.20 7.01
CA THR A 30 -4.76 8.68 8.36
C THR A 30 -6.04 9.27 8.95
N GLN A 31 -6.25 10.58 8.78
CA GLN A 31 -7.45 11.26 9.28
C GLN A 31 -8.74 10.79 8.57
N SER A 32 -8.67 10.46 7.29
CA SER A 32 -9.83 9.98 6.54
C SER A 32 -10.41 8.66 7.10
N CYS A 33 -9.57 7.85 7.75
CA CYS A 33 -9.99 6.63 8.43
C CYS A 33 -10.25 6.84 9.92
N ASP A 34 -9.40 7.62 10.61
CA ASP A 34 -9.49 7.82 12.07
C ASP A 34 -10.70 8.67 12.49
N SER A 35 -11.32 9.39 11.55
CA SER A 35 -12.56 10.15 11.80
C SER A 35 -13.83 9.27 11.81
N LEU A 36 -13.72 8.00 11.41
CA LEU A 36 -14.84 7.06 11.35
C LEU A 36 -14.82 6.14 12.56
N SER A 37 -16.00 5.86 13.11
CA SER A 37 -16.12 5.23 14.44
C SER A 37 -16.04 3.71 14.41
N THR A 38 -16.50 3.07 13.33
CA THR A 38 -16.52 1.61 13.22
C THR A 38 -15.73 1.13 12.01
N ASP A 39 -15.24 -0.11 12.05
CA ASP A 39 -14.49 -0.68 10.93
C ASP A 39 -15.37 -0.86 9.68
N GLN A 40 -16.65 -1.19 9.86
CA GLN A 40 -17.60 -1.22 8.74
C GLN A 40 -17.74 0.16 8.07
N GLN A 41 -17.86 1.25 8.85
CA GLN A 41 -17.92 2.61 8.29
C GLN A 41 -16.64 2.96 7.52
N LYS A 42 -15.49 2.49 7.98
CA LYS A 42 -14.19 2.68 7.30
C LYS A 42 -14.13 1.93 5.98
N CYS A 43 -14.58 0.67 5.94
CA CYS A 43 -14.67 -0.11 4.70
C CYS A 43 -15.68 0.48 3.70
N ASP A 44 -16.83 0.97 4.17
CA ASP A 44 -17.86 1.57 3.31
C ASP A 44 -17.43 2.94 2.75
N SER A 45 -16.48 3.62 3.40
CA SER A 45 -15.95 4.90 2.97
C SER A 45 -14.95 4.73 1.83
N ARG A 46 -15.34 5.09 0.60
CA ARG A 46 -14.42 5.07 -0.56
C ARG A 46 -13.14 5.88 -0.36
N THR A 47 -13.19 6.92 0.49
CA THR A 47 -11.99 7.71 0.80
C THR A 47 -11.09 6.95 1.75
N CYS A 48 -11.60 6.42 2.87
CA CYS A 48 -10.77 5.63 3.77
C CYS A 48 -10.26 4.36 3.07
N HIS A 49 -11.09 3.65 2.31
CA HIS A 49 -10.65 2.43 1.61
C HIS A 49 -9.48 2.68 0.65
N ARG A 50 -9.54 3.78 -0.12
CA ARG A 50 -8.40 4.20 -0.95
C ARG A 50 -7.17 4.59 -0.11
N ALA A 51 -7.41 5.16 1.07
CA ALA A 51 -6.35 5.46 2.04
C ALA A 51 -5.65 4.18 2.50
N LEU A 52 -6.41 3.11 2.79
CA LEU A 52 -5.86 1.84 3.27
C LEU A 52 -4.88 1.27 2.26
N HIS A 53 -5.29 1.13 0.98
CA HIS A 53 -4.39 0.67 -0.08
C HIS A 53 -3.11 1.50 -0.24
N TRP A 54 -3.16 2.77 0.14
CA TRP A 54 -1.99 3.65 0.07
C TRP A 54 -1.13 3.57 1.35
N LEU A 55 -1.74 3.56 2.53
CA LEU A 55 -1.05 3.52 3.82
C LEU A 55 -0.44 2.15 4.14
N THR A 56 -0.92 1.07 3.53
CA THR A 56 -0.36 -0.28 3.68
C THR A 56 0.84 -0.54 2.78
N ASP A 57 1.07 0.32 1.77
CA ASP A 57 2.21 0.22 0.87
C ASP A 57 3.54 0.36 1.65
N PRO A 58 4.48 -0.59 1.53
CA PRO A 58 5.78 -0.53 2.20
C PRO A 58 6.54 0.78 1.98
N GLU A 59 6.53 1.34 0.77
CA GLU A 59 7.23 2.59 0.47
C GLU A 59 6.66 3.77 1.26
N ILE A 60 5.33 3.81 1.43
CA ILE A 60 4.65 4.83 2.23
C ILE A 60 4.96 4.69 3.72
N ARG A 61 5.07 3.45 4.19
CA ARG A 61 5.44 3.17 5.59
C ARG A 61 6.88 3.60 5.87
N ASP A 62 7.79 3.39 4.92
CA ASP A 62 9.17 3.89 5.01
C ASP A 62 9.22 5.42 4.98
N CYS A 63 8.39 6.07 4.15
CA CYS A 63 8.22 7.53 4.16
C CYS A 63 7.75 8.03 5.53
N TYR A 64 6.74 7.38 6.14
CA TYR A 64 6.21 7.77 7.45
C TYR A 64 7.30 7.81 8.53
N VAL A 65 8.17 6.80 8.56
CA VAL A 65 9.32 6.74 9.47
C VAL A 65 10.36 7.81 9.11
N SER A 66 10.71 7.94 7.84
CA SER A 66 11.75 8.87 7.38
C SER A 66 11.37 10.35 7.60
N LEU A 67 10.07 10.66 7.59
CA LEU A 67 9.52 11.98 7.90
C LEU A 67 9.40 12.24 9.42
N GLY A 68 9.72 11.26 10.27
CA GLY A 68 9.67 11.41 11.72
C GLY A 68 8.25 11.44 12.31
N LEU A 69 7.27 10.85 11.61
CA LEU A 69 5.87 10.84 12.05
C LEU A 69 5.58 9.81 13.15
N GLY A 70 6.42 8.78 13.25
CA GLY A 70 6.31 7.69 14.22
C GLY A 70 6.99 6.41 13.70
N PRO A 71 7.01 5.32 14.48
CA PRO A 71 7.40 4.01 13.98
C PRO A 71 6.40 3.45 12.98
N ALA A 72 6.86 2.62 12.02
CA ALA A 72 5.98 1.98 11.02
C ALA A 72 4.85 1.13 11.64
N SER A 73 5.00 0.70 12.91
CA SER A 73 3.98 -0.03 13.65
C SER A 73 2.71 0.78 13.90
N ASP A 74 2.78 2.11 13.89
CA ASP A 74 1.61 2.98 14.08
C ASP A 74 0.60 2.81 12.92
N LEU A 75 1.08 2.38 11.75
CA LEU A 75 0.27 2.11 10.58
C LEU A 75 -0.26 0.67 10.53
N ASN A 76 0.15 -0.24 11.43
CA ASN A 76 -0.32 -1.63 11.44
C ASN A 76 -1.85 -1.73 11.59
N LYS A 77 -2.48 -0.78 12.29
CA LYS A 77 -3.94 -0.71 12.39
C LYS A 77 -4.64 -0.60 11.03
N TYR A 78 -4.00 0.00 10.03
CA TYR A 78 -4.55 0.12 8.68
C TYR A 78 -4.37 -1.17 7.87
N ILE A 79 -3.35 -1.97 8.16
CA ILE A 79 -3.17 -3.31 7.57
C ILE A 79 -4.29 -4.23 8.04
N THR A 80 -4.48 -4.33 9.36
CA THR A 80 -5.55 -5.16 9.94
C THR A 80 -6.93 -4.72 9.46
N LEU A 81 -7.13 -3.42 9.24
CA LEU A 81 -8.38 -2.91 8.70
C LEU A 81 -8.57 -3.22 7.20
N ASP A 82 -7.51 -3.14 6.39
CA ASP A 82 -7.56 -3.54 4.97
C ASP A 82 -7.89 -5.03 4.83
N GLU A 83 -7.24 -5.87 5.64
CA GLU A 83 -7.53 -7.31 5.75
C GLU A 83 -8.99 -7.55 6.15
N PHE A 84 -9.50 -6.82 7.15
CA PHE A 84 -10.91 -6.91 7.56
C PHE A 84 -11.86 -6.53 6.42
N CYS A 85 -11.57 -5.45 5.68
CA CYS A 85 -12.42 -5.02 4.57
C CYS A 85 -12.44 -6.03 3.41
N HIS A 86 -11.40 -6.86 3.28
CA HIS A 86 -11.20 -7.81 2.17
C HIS A 86 -11.39 -9.28 2.58
N ALA A 87 -11.82 -9.56 3.80
CA ALA A 87 -11.93 -10.92 4.33
C ALA A 87 -12.81 -11.84 3.47
N SER A 88 -13.87 -11.31 2.86
CA SER A 88 -14.73 -12.06 1.93
C SER A 88 -14.01 -12.49 0.66
N ASP A 89 -13.12 -11.62 0.16
CA ASP A 89 -12.42 -11.83 -1.11
C ASP A 89 -11.34 -12.88 -0.92
N VAL A 90 -10.61 -12.80 0.19
CA VAL A 90 -9.64 -13.81 0.61
C VAL A 90 -10.32 -15.17 0.78
N HIS A 91 -11.47 -15.21 1.46
CA HIS A 91 -12.20 -16.47 1.66
C HIS A 91 -12.68 -17.10 0.35
N ALA A 92 -13.16 -16.29 -0.60
CA ALA A 92 -13.56 -16.77 -1.92
C ALA A 92 -12.38 -17.42 -2.66
N LEU A 93 -11.21 -16.76 -2.65
CA LEU A 93 -9.99 -17.28 -3.28
C LEU A 93 -9.50 -18.57 -2.61
N GLU A 94 -9.59 -18.68 -1.29
CA GLU A 94 -9.24 -19.90 -0.56
C GLU A 94 -10.11 -21.09 -0.97
N LEU A 95 -11.43 -20.88 -1.15
CA LEU A 95 -12.35 -21.91 -1.62
C LEU A 95 -12.05 -22.33 -3.06
N GLU A 96 -11.77 -21.37 -3.95
CA GLU A 96 -11.37 -21.66 -5.34
C GLU A 96 -10.07 -22.46 -5.41
N PHE A 97 -9.08 -22.07 -4.61
CA PHE A 97 -7.81 -22.80 -4.52
C PHE A 97 -8.00 -24.22 -4.00
N ALA A 98 -8.81 -24.41 -2.95
CA ALA A 98 -9.12 -25.73 -2.41
C ALA A 98 -9.82 -26.62 -3.45
N ALA A 99 -10.73 -26.06 -4.26
CA ALA A 99 -11.38 -26.79 -5.34
C ALA A 99 -10.39 -27.22 -6.44
N LEU A 100 -9.42 -26.36 -6.81
CA LEU A 100 -8.38 -26.68 -7.79
C LEU A 100 -7.42 -27.77 -7.29
N VAL A 101 -6.98 -27.69 -6.04
CA VAL A 101 -6.09 -28.71 -5.45
C VAL A 101 -6.82 -30.04 -5.32
N ASN A 102 -8.09 -30.05 -4.90
CA ASN A 102 -8.84 -31.29 -4.74
C ASN A 102 -9.28 -31.89 -6.09
N GLY A 103 -9.45 -31.07 -7.14
CA GLY A 103 -9.82 -31.50 -8.49
C GLY A 103 -8.66 -31.99 -9.38
N THR A 104 -7.41 -31.93 -8.91
CA THR A 104 -6.22 -32.44 -9.64
C THR A 104 -5.77 -33.82 -9.15
N SER A 105 -6.60 -34.49 -8.33
CA SER A 105 -6.31 -35.79 -7.71
C SER A 105 -6.77 -37.00 -8.52
N ASP A 106 -7.28 -36.82 -9.75
CA ASP A 106 -7.75 -37.89 -10.66
C ASP A 106 -6.78 -38.16 -11.82
#